data_AF-A0A5C3ECG9-F1
#
_entry.id   AF-A0A5C3ECG9-F1
#
_cell.length_a   1.000
_cell.length_b   1.000
_cell.length_c   1.000
_cell.angle_alpha   90.00
_cell.angle_beta   90.00
_cell.angle_gamma   90.00
#
_symmetry.space_group_name_H-M   'P 1'
#
loop_
_entity.id
_entity.type
_entity.pdbx_description
1 polymer ?
#
loop_
_entity_poly.entity_id
_entity_poly.type
_entity_poly.pdbx_seq_one_letter_code
_entity_poly.pdbx_strand_id
1 'polypeptide(L)'
;MTSAVNPSYPMSSARVPPDAVKGNRDGNYSSFPVVKIDELLGVLSEMGLSISPEDLQKPQGHVAHRVFVAFLECLSGTTTEMMDGRRHEALASVEYRELYEDGLQMLMFFREVKDMMNAATLYDFTLQDLTRPNPKRFRRQMSALVNFYRFRSDRIVEFEELVTGSEDLENKRNEIEDDIDRQRSELARFKAERELDEPKVKELQRINAQITDDLLAARNQQKETIEELEDLKKRKDTLAIKHAELAQEKFQIYEKITYLEARVVSSPSKMKNSVRELSEQLDKDTVSLQETLKKVEEFKRNLETLDTLSNDLETCMNAMHEVNLEIVKGKEEVQNQADLQALSQGINNQLASLKHSLEMTEYEMKRLEDKQNRNRKTLMDITEKHTKKMENLQSEFEQAKQERNRKNHIAEVKNIESEKIEAKMAELEEAYEGYQKKMIRQKDAIETAVRLYISTLTNSLQLERFQA
;
A
#
# COMPACT_ATOMS: atom_id res chain seq x y z
N MET A 1 -33.28 -12.20 1.63
CA MET A 1 -33.47 -13.63 1.29
C MET A 1 -32.55 -13.96 0.14
N THR A 2 -31.32 -14.33 0.44
CA THR A 2 -30.33 -14.79 -0.53
C THR A 2 -29.63 -15.99 0.11
N SER A 3 -29.99 -17.15 -0.41
CA SER A 3 -29.55 -18.48 0.02
C SER A 3 -28.05 -18.63 -0.20
N ALA A 4 -27.26 -18.58 0.87
CA ALA A 4 -25.86 -18.97 0.84
C ALA A 4 -25.77 -20.49 0.61
N VAL A 5 -25.33 -20.87 -0.58
CA VAL A 5 -25.02 -22.25 -0.95
C VAL A 5 -23.74 -22.65 -0.23
N ASN A 6 -23.85 -23.54 0.76
CA ASN A 6 -22.69 -24.17 1.42
C ASN A 6 -21.84 -24.91 0.36
N PRO A 7 -20.52 -24.66 0.26
CA PRO A 7 -19.66 -25.49 -0.55
C PRO A 7 -19.52 -26.87 0.13
N SER A 8 -20.03 -27.89 -0.54
CA SER A 8 -19.87 -29.29 -0.12
C SER A 8 -18.38 -29.67 -0.16
N TYR A 9 -17.79 -29.92 1.01
CA TYR A 9 -16.47 -30.52 1.08
C TYR A 9 -16.51 -31.94 0.47
N PRO A 10 -15.51 -32.33 -0.35
CA PRO A 10 -15.44 -33.70 -0.84
C PRO A 10 -15.17 -34.63 0.34
N MET A 11 -16.14 -35.50 0.63
CA MET A 11 -15.96 -36.61 1.57
C MET A 11 -14.81 -37.50 1.09
N SER A 12 -13.66 -37.37 1.73
CA SER A 12 -12.51 -38.25 1.49
C SER A 12 -12.90 -39.67 1.88
N SER A 13 -13.12 -40.51 0.87
CA SER A 13 -13.28 -41.96 1.01
C SER A 13 -11.91 -42.59 1.27
N ALA A 14 -11.28 -42.27 2.40
CA ALA A 14 -10.14 -42.99 2.91
C ALA A 14 -10.64 -44.04 3.92
N ARG A 15 -10.74 -45.28 3.45
CA ARG A 15 -11.09 -46.47 4.24
C ARG A 15 -10.10 -46.60 5.40
N VAL A 16 -10.58 -46.48 6.64
CA VAL A 16 -9.78 -46.64 7.88
C VAL A 16 -9.17 -48.05 7.91
N PRO A 17 -7.83 -48.22 7.88
CA PRO A 17 -7.20 -49.51 8.10
C PRO A 17 -7.25 -49.84 9.60
N PRO A 18 -7.85 -50.96 10.01
CA PRO A 18 -7.87 -51.38 11.40
C PRO A 18 -6.54 -52.09 11.71
N ASP A 19 -5.49 -51.36 12.09
CA ASP A 19 -4.36 -51.87 12.91
C ASP A 19 -3.20 -50.86 13.13
N ALA A 20 -3.49 -49.64 13.59
CA ALA A 20 -2.46 -48.62 13.89
C ALA A 20 -1.96 -48.62 15.36
N VAL A 21 -2.04 -49.74 16.10
CA VAL A 21 -1.79 -49.75 17.55
C VAL A 21 -0.48 -50.44 17.98
N LYS A 22 0.27 -51.08 17.07
CA LYS A 22 1.56 -51.70 17.44
C LYS A 22 2.74 -50.95 16.81
N GLY A 23 3.45 -50.20 17.65
CA GLY A 23 4.78 -49.68 17.29
C GLY A 23 5.71 -50.85 16.97
N ASN A 24 6.42 -50.75 15.85
CA ASN A 24 7.35 -51.78 15.41
C ASN A 24 8.61 -51.77 16.31
N ARG A 25 9.40 -52.86 16.30
CA ARG A 25 10.60 -53.02 17.16
C ARG A 25 11.67 -51.93 16.97
N ASP A 26 11.57 -51.13 15.92
CA ASP A 26 12.46 -50.02 15.58
C ASP A 26 12.01 -48.65 16.13
N GLY A 27 10.90 -48.60 16.88
CA GLY A 27 10.41 -47.36 17.51
C GLY A 27 9.60 -46.45 16.58
N ASN A 28 9.20 -46.88 15.38
CA ASN A 28 8.34 -46.11 14.46
C ASN A 28 6.85 -46.50 14.55
N TYR A 29 5.96 -45.54 14.25
CA TYR A 29 4.53 -45.80 14.07
C TYR A 29 4.22 -46.30 12.66
N SER A 30 3.08 -46.97 12.48
CA SER A 30 2.70 -47.61 11.21
C SER A 30 2.56 -46.64 10.02
N SER A 31 2.44 -45.33 10.26
CA SER A 31 2.14 -44.32 9.22
C SER A 31 3.12 -43.15 9.19
N PHE A 32 3.91 -42.93 10.25
CA PHE A 32 4.87 -41.81 10.36
C PHE A 32 5.99 -42.12 11.36
N PRO A 33 7.20 -41.56 11.19
CA PRO A 33 8.34 -41.82 12.08
C PRO A 33 8.15 -41.18 13.46
N VAL A 34 8.82 -41.72 14.48
CA VAL A 34 8.88 -41.05 15.79
C VAL A 34 9.89 -39.91 15.73
N VAL A 35 9.44 -38.73 16.15
CA VAL A 35 10.26 -37.52 16.22
C VAL A 35 11.04 -37.46 17.53
N LYS A 36 12.31 -37.05 17.45
CA LYS A 36 13.16 -36.85 18.64
C LYS A 36 12.75 -35.57 19.37
N ILE A 37 12.99 -35.50 20.69
CA ILE A 37 12.61 -34.34 21.49
C ILE A 37 13.32 -33.07 21.00
N ASP A 38 14.61 -33.16 20.67
CA ASP A 38 15.38 -32.01 20.16
C ASP A 38 14.84 -31.49 18.82
N GLU A 39 14.37 -32.39 17.97
CA GLU A 39 13.78 -32.08 16.68
C GLU A 39 12.40 -31.42 16.83
N LEU A 40 11.59 -31.94 17.76
CA LEU A 40 10.31 -31.32 18.13
C LEU A 40 10.53 -29.91 18.71
N LEU A 41 11.54 -29.72 19.56
CA LEU A 41 11.88 -28.40 20.10
C LEU A 41 12.31 -27.42 19.00
N GLY A 42 13.06 -27.89 18.00
CA GLY A 42 13.40 -27.09 16.82
C GLY A 42 12.17 -26.59 16.09
N VAL A 43 11.24 -27.50 15.74
CA VAL A 43 9.99 -27.14 15.04
C VAL A 43 9.11 -26.21 15.87
N LEU A 44 8.98 -26.45 17.18
CA LEU A 44 8.21 -25.56 18.06
C LEU A 44 8.85 -24.17 18.18
N SER A 45 10.19 -24.09 18.16
CA SER A 45 10.90 -22.82 18.14
C SER A 45 10.71 -22.06 16.83
N GLU A 46 10.63 -22.75 15.68
CA GLU A 46 10.29 -22.15 14.39
C GLU A 46 8.88 -21.53 14.42
N MET A 47 7.95 -22.16 15.15
CA MET A 47 6.60 -21.64 15.38
C MET A 47 6.54 -20.57 16.49
N GLY A 48 7.67 -20.11 17.01
CA GLY A 48 7.75 -19.07 18.06
C GLY A 48 7.42 -19.56 19.47
N LEU A 49 7.30 -20.87 19.70
CA LEU A 49 6.95 -21.45 21.00
C LEU A 49 8.18 -22.01 21.72
N SER A 50 8.62 -21.32 22.78
CA SER A 50 9.70 -21.80 23.65
C SER A 50 9.16 -22.67 24.79
N ILE A 51 9.58 -23.95 24.84
CA ILE A 51 9.18 -24.95 25.84
C ILE A 51 10.41 -25.74 26.31
N SER A 52 10.41 -26.19 27.57
CA SER A 52 11.48 -27.04 28.12
C SER A 52 11.40 -28.47 27.59
N PRO A 53 12.54 -29.16 27.38
CA PRO A 53 12.55 -30.60 27.09
C PRO A 53 11.78 -31.44 28.13
N GLU A 54 11.79 -31.03 29.40
CA GLU A 54 11.10 -31.73 30.48
C GLU A 54 9.57 -31.65 30.35
N ASP A 55 9.06 -30.48 29.93
CA ASP A 55 7.63 -30.24 29.70
C ASP A 55 7.09 -31.10 28.56
N LEU A 56 7.92 -31.44 27.56
CA LEU A 56 7.55 -32.35 26.48
C LEU A 56 7.62 -33.83 26.89
N GLN A 57 8.47 -34.18 27.86
CA GLN A 57 8.52 -35.54 28.42
C GLN A 57 7.36 -35.82 29.38
N LYS A 58 6.91 -34.81 30.11
CA LYS A 58 5.78 -34.89 31.05
C LYS A 58 4.80 -33.75 30.77
N PRO A 59 4.06 -33.82 29.64
CA PRO A 59 3.13 -32.77 29.26
C PRO A 59 2.08 -32.56 30.34
N GLN A 60 1.89 -31.30 30.73
CA GLN A 60 0.74 -30.86 31.50
C GLN A 60 -0.33 -30.31 30.54
N GLY A 61 -1.59 -30.27 30.96
CA GLY A 61 -2.70 -29.80 30.10
C GLY A 61 -2.46 -28.42 29.50
N HIS A 62 -1.91 -27.48 30.28
CA HIS A 62 -1.58 -26.13 29.78
C HIS A 62 -0.43 -26.13 28.75
N VAL A 63 0.56 -27.02 28.89
CA VAL A 63 1.65 -27.18 27.91
C VAL A 63 1.11 -27.77 26.62
N ALA A 64 0.34 -28.85 26.71
CA ALA A 64 -0.30 -29.47 25.55
C ALA A 64 -1.20 -28.48 24.81
N HIS A 65 -2.00 -27.69 25.54
CA HIS A 65 -2.82 -26.62 24.97
C HIS A 65 -1.99 -25.63 24.17
N ARG A 66 -0.92 -25.06 24.76
CA ARG A 66 -0.04 -24.11 24.04
C ARG A 66 0.58 -24.70 22.79
N VAL A 67 1.01 -25.97 22.86
CA VAL A 67 1.59 -26.67 21.71
C VAL A 67 0.56 -26.86 20.59
N PHE A 68 -0.66 -27.30 20.92
CA PHE A 68 -1.72 -27.45 19.92
C PHE A 68 -2.17 -26.12 19.33
N VAL A 69 -2.20 -25.04 20.10
CA VAL A 69 -2.46 -23.69 19.58
C VAL A 69 -1.39 -23.30 18.56
N ALA A 70 -0.10 -23.47 18.87
CA ALA A 70 0.98 -23.12 17.94
C ALA A 70 0.89 -23.92 16.63
N PHE A 71 0.56 -25.21 16.70
CA PHE A 71 0.35 -26.01 15.50
C PHE A 71 -0.91 -25.60 14.73
N LEU A 72 -2.01 -25.23 15.40
CA LEU A 72 -3.23 -24.75 14.76
C LEU A 72 -3.01 -23.43 14.03
N GLU A 73 -2.31 -22.49 14.66
CA GLU A 73 -1.97 -21.21 14.05
C GLU A 73 -1.06 -21.41 12.84
N CYS A 74 -0.05 -22.27 12.94
CA CYS A 74 0.89 -22.53 11.85
C CYS A 74 0.28 -23.33 10.69
N LEU A 75 -0.48 -24.38 10.97
CA LEU A 75 -0.96 -25.32 9.95
C LEU A 75 -2.34 -24.99 9.41
N SER A 76 -3.25 -24.52 10.26
CA SER A 76 -4.64 -24.23 9.89
C SER A 76 -4.91 -22.73 9.74
N GLY A 77 -3.97 -21.85 10.10
CA GLY A 77 -4.17 -20.40 10.12
C GLY A 77 -5.27 -19.95 11.08
N THR A 78 -5.70 -20.81 12.00
CA THR A 78 -6.80 -20.53 12.93
C THR A 78 -6.23 -19.94 14.20
N THR A 79 -6.43 -18.63 14.40
CA THR A 79 -5.96 -17.93 15.59
C THR A 79 -6.96 -18.02 16.74
N THR A 80 -6.48 -17.78 17.95
CA THR A 80 -7.33 -17.66 19.14
C THR A 80 -8.40 -16.57 18.96
N GLU A 81 -8.05 -15.45 18.35
CA GLU A 81 -8.97 -14.33 18.07
C GLU A 81 -10.11 -14.72 17.12
N MET A 82 -9.82 -15.50 16.08
CA MET A 82 -10.85 -16.01 15.16
C MET A 82 -11.83 -16.93 15.88
N MET A 83 -11.33 -17.78 16.78
CA MET A 83 -12.18 -18.66 17.59
C MET A 83 -13.04 -17.85 18.57
N ASP A 84 -12.48 -16.81 19.19
CA ASP A 84 -13.18 -15.92 20.11
C ASP A 84 -14.27 -15.10 19.39
N GLY A 85 -14.02 -14.65 18.16
CA GLY A 85 -15.01 -13.98 17.31
C GLY A 85 -16.18 -14.90 16.95
N ARG A 86 -15.88 -16.14 16.52
CA ARG A 86 -16.89 -17.17 16.25
C ARG A 86 -17.69 -17.53 17.51
N ARG A 87 -17.03 -17.58 18.68
CA ARG A 87 -17.69 -17.81 19.97
C ARG A 87 -18.67 -16.66 20.29
N HIS A 88 -18.25 -15.42 20.10
CA HIS A 88 -19.09 -14.24 20.30
C HIS A 88 -20.33 -14.24 19.41
N GLU A 89 -20.16 -14.58 18.12
CA GLU A 89 -21.26 -14.70 17.17
C GLU A 89 -22.22 -15.83 17.55
N ALA A 90 -21.70 -17.01 17.90
CA ALA A 90 -22.50 -18.16 18.31
C ALA A 90 -23.31 -17.90 19.59
N LEU A 91 -22.77 -17.09 20.51
CA LEU A 91 -23.43 -16.70 21.76
C LEU A 91 -24.22 -15.39 21.63
N ALA A 92 -24.32 -14.79 20.44
CA ALA A 92 -25.03 -13.52 20.21
C ALA A 92 -26.51 -13.59 20.57
N SER A 93 -27.14 -14.74 20.33
CA SER A 93 -28.58 -14.96 20.47
C SER A 93 -28.97 -15.87 21.65
N VAL A 94 -28.00 -16.28 22.48
CA VAL A 94 -28.21 -17.25 23.58
C VAL A 94 -28.41 -16.51 24.91
N GLU A 95 -29.49 -16.85 25.63
CA GLU A 95 -29.71 -16.38 27.00
C GLU A 95 -28.69 -17.00 27.97
N TYR A 96 -28.21 -16.22 28.95
CA TYR A 96 -27.19 -16.64 29.93
C TYR A 96 -25.84 -17.05 29.32
N ARG A 97 -25.30 -16.21 28.42
CA ARG A 97 -24.01 -16.39 27.73
C ARG A 97 -22.88 -16.86 28.65
N GLU A 98 -22.74 -16.25 29.82
CA GLU A 98 -21.64 -16.49 30.76
C GLU A 98 -21.54 -17.96 31.21
N LEU A 99 -22.66 -18.69 31.23
CA LEU A 99 -22.68 -20.10 31.65
C LEU A 99 -22.05 -21.04 30.61
N TYR A 100 -22.05 -20.64 29.34
CA TYR A 100 -21.65 -21.50 28.22
C TYR A 100 -20.29 -21.12 27.62
N GLU A 101 -19.74 -19.97 28.00
CA GLU A 101 -18.58 -19.38 27.32
C GLU A 101 -17.34 -20.30 27.37
N ASP A 102 -16.96 -20.75 28.56
CA ASP A 102 -15.79 -21.63 28.75
C ASP A 102 -15.97 -23.00 28.10
N GLY A 103 -17.18 -23.57 28.22
CA GLY A 103 -17.51 -24.88 27.65
C GLY A 103 -17.48 -24.85 26.12
N LEU A 104 -18.03 -23.80 25.53
CA LEU A 104 -18.04 -23.61 24.08
C LEU A 104 -16.62 -23.37 23.55
N GLN A 105 -15.82 -22.55 24.23
CA GLN A 105 -14.42 -22.33 23.84
C GLN A 105 -13.63 -23.64 23.79
N MET A 106 -13.76 -24.47 24.83
CA MET A 106 -13.06 -25.76 24.89
C MET A 106 -13.54 -26.73 23.80
N LEU A 107 -14.84 -26.76 23.49
CA LEU A 107 -15.39 -27.61 22.43
C LEU A 107 -14.95 -27.16 21.04
N MET A 108 -14.93 -25.85 20.79
CA MET A 108 -14.44 -25.28 19.54
C MET A 108 -12.96 -25.62 19.35
N PHE A 109 -12.13 -25.34 20.36
CA PHE A 109 -10.72 -25.69 20.33
C PHE A 109 -10.50 -27.20 20.10
N PHE A 110 -11.23 -28.06 20.83
CA PHE A 110 -11.16 -29.50 20.63
C PHE A 110 -11.50 -29.92 19.19
N ARG A 111 -12.54 -29.33 18.59
CA ARG A 111 -12.93 -29.62 17.21
C ARG A 111 -11.82 -29.25 16.23
N GLU A 112 -11.27 -28.03 16.33
CA GLU A 112 -10.21 -27.57 15.44
C GLU A 112 -8.95 -28.45 15.57
N VAL A 113 -8.53 -28.79 16.80
CA VAL A 113 -7.38 -29.70 17.00
C VAL A 113 -7.67 -31.09 16.45
N LYS A 114 -8.89 -31.61 16.62
CA LYS A 114 -9.27 -32.93 16.10
C LYS A 114 -9.24 -32.96 14.57
N ASP A 115 -9.72 -31.91 13.92
CA ASP A 115 -9.71 -31.81 12.46
C ASP A 115 -8.26 -31.71 11.93
N MET A 116 -7.41 -30.94 12.61
CA MET A 116 -5.97 -30.90 12.32
C MET A 116 -5.30 -32.28 12.51
N MET A 117 -5.66 -33.02 13.57
CA MET A 117 -5.13 -34.38 13.82
C MET A 117 -5.58 -35.37 12.75
N ASN A 118 -6.83 -35.30 12.30
CA ASN A 118 -7.34 -36.12 11.21
C ASN A 118 -6.57 -35.85 9.92
N ALA A 119 -6.26 -34.58 9.62
CA ALA A 119 -5.42 -34.22 8.48
C ALA A 119 -3.99 -34.77 8.60
N ALA A 120 -3.44 -34.81 9.82
CA ALA A 120 -2.16 -35.45 10.14
C ALA A 120 -2.25 -37.00 10.24
N THR A 121 -3.35 -37.62 9.78
CA THR A 121 -3.60 -39.08 9.77
C THR A 121 -3.74 -39.75 11.15
N LEU A 122 -4.04 -38.96 12.19
CA LEU A 122 -4.32 -39.45 13.55
C LEU A 122 -5.80 -39.27 13.89
N TYR A 123 -6.57 -40.36 13.80
CA TYR A 123 -8.03 -40.32 13.93
C TYR A 123 -8.57 -40.55 15.34
N ASP A 124 -7.73 -41.01 16.27
CA ASP A 124 -8.17 -41.43 17.59
C ASP A 124 -8.08 -40.32 18.65
N PHE A 125 -7.93 -39.05 18.26
CA PHE A 125 -7.79 -37.91 19.18
C PHE A 125 -9.04 -37.70 20.09
N THR A 126 -8.82 -37.44 21.38
CA THR A 126 -9.88 -37.34 22.40
C THR A 126 -9.71 -36.11 23.29
N LEU A 127 -10.78 -35.70 23.99
CA LEU A 127 -10.72 -34.56 24.92
C LEU A 127 -9.75 -34.77 26.09
N GLN A 128 -9.45 -36.03 26.45
CA GLN A 128 -8.44 -36.35 27.46
C GLN A 128 -7.03 -35.94 27.02
N ASP A 129 -6.76 -35.89 25.72
CA ASP A 129 -5.46 -35.47 25.18
C ASP A 129 -5.16 -33.99 25.44
N LEU A 130 -6.20 -33.17 25.59
CA LEU A 130 -6.09 -31.76 25.95
C LEU A 130 -6.03 -31.56 27.47
N THR A 131 -6.91 -32.25 28.20
CA THR A 131 -7.09 -32.02 29.64
C THR A 131 -6.08 -32.79 30.51
N ARG A 132 -5.70 -33.99 30.09
CA ARG A 132 -4.81 -34.92 30.82
C ARG A 132 -3.89 -35.67 29.84
N PRO A 133 -2.96 -34.97 29.19
CA PRO A 133 -2.11 -35.55 28.15
C PRO A 133 -1.25 -36.70 28.69
N ASN A 134 -1.31 -37.85 28.02
CA ASN A 134 -0.43 -38.98 28.34
C ASN A 134 0.92 -38.82 27.58
N PRO A 135 2.09 -38.95 28.24
CA PRO A 135 3.39 -38.73 27.61
C PRO A 135 3.64 -39.52 26.31
N LYS A 136 3.25 -40.80 26.27
CA LYS A 136 3.46 -41.65 25.08
C LYS A 136 2.54 -41.23 23.93
N ARG A 137 1.29 -40.91 24.26
CA ARG A 137 0.26 -40.52 23.30
C ARG A 137 0.50 -39.12 22.74
N PHE A 138 0.91 -38.19 23.60
CA PHE A 138 1.34 -36.85 23.22
C PHE A 138 2.53 -36.91 22.26
N ARG A 139 3.55 -37.73 22.54
CA ARG A 139 4.69 -37.93 21.61
C ARG A 139 4.24 -38.44 20.24
N ARG A 140 3.26 -39.35 20.18
CA ARG A 140 2.67 -39.83 18.93
C ARG A 140 1.98 -38.70 18.15
N GLN A 141 1.18 -37.90 18.83
CA GLN A 141 0.49 -36.74 18.25
C GLN A 141 1.50 -35.73 17.70
N MET A 142 2.54 -35.41 18.46
CA MET A 142 3.60 -34.50 18.01
C MET A 142 4.36 -35.04 16.82
N SER A 143 4.65 -36.36 16.79
CA SER A 143 5.31 -36.98 15.65
C SER A 143 4.45 -36.91 14.38
N ALA A 144 3.13 -37.09 14.50
CA ALA A 144 2.19 -36.93 13.39
C ALA A 144 2.17 -35.48 12.87
N LEU A 145 2.06 -34.49 13.79
CA LEU A 145 2.02 -33.08 13.43
C LEU A 145 3.32 -32.57 12.81
N VAL A 146 4.48 -32.98 13.34
CA VAL A 146 5.78 -32.62 12.76
C VAL A 146 5.96 -33.23 11.37
N ASN A 147 5.52 -34.47 11.17
CA ASN A 147 5.55 -35.10 9.85
C ASN A 147 4.64 -34.34 8.86
N PHE A 148 3.44 -33.96 9.30
CA PHE A 148 2.52 -33.16 8.48
C PHE A 148 3.07 -31.75 8.18
N TYR A 149 3.68 -31.08 9.17
CA TYR A 149 4.36 -29.81 9.00
C TYR A 149 5.44 -29.89 7.93
N ARG A 150 6.32 -30.89 7.98
CA ARG A 150 7.37 -31.08 6.97
C ARG A 150 6.81 -31.34 5.58
N PHE A 151 5.82 -32.22 5.49
CA PHE A 151 5.15 -32.51 4.22
C PHE A 151 4.55 -31.23 3.60
N ARG A 152 3.94 -30.37 4.42
CA ARG A 152 3.44 -29.07 3.98
C ARG A 152 4.59 -28.16 3.54
N SER A 153 5.65 -28.04 4.33
CA SER A 153 6.80 -27.17 4.02
C SER A 153 7.51 -27.56 2.73
N ASP A 154 7.60 -28.85 2.41
CA ASP A 154 8.19 -29.31 1.15
C ASP A 154 7.31 -28.94 -0.06
N ARG A 155 6.00 -28.87 0.13
CA ARG A 155 5.01 -28.60 -0.92
C ARG A 155 4.63 -27.13 -1.06
N ILE A 156 4.83 -26.31 -0.02
CA ILE A 156 4.43 -24.90 -0.04
C ILE A 156 5.18 -24.11 -1.12
N VAL A 157 6.40 -24.54 -1.46
CA VAL A 157 7.22 -23.99 -2.55
C VAL A 157 6.52 -24.16 -3.90
N GLU A 158 5.77 -25.25 -4.12
CA GLU A 158 5.00 -25.46 -5.35
C GLU A 158 3.81 -24.48 -5.48
N PHE A 159 3.39 -23.87 -4.36
CA PHE A 159 2.30 -22.90 -4.30
C PHE A 159 2.78 -21.45 -4.16
N GLU A 160 4.10 -21.21 -4.07
CA GLU A 160 4.68 -19.88 -3.85
C GLU A 160 4.33 -18.91 -4.99
N GLU A 161 4.29 -19.39 -6.24
CA GLU A 161 3.83 -18.61 -7.40
C GLU A 161 2.35 -18.18 -7.27
N LEU A 162 1.49 -19.05 -6.74
CA LEU A 162 0.07 -18.73 -6.53
C LEU A 162 -0.12 -17.77 -5.36
N VAL A 163 0.67 -17.92 -4.28
CA VAL A 163 0.66 -16.99 -3.14
C VAL A 163 1.11 -15.60 -3.62
N THR A 164 2.26 -15.53 -4.29
CA THR A 164 2.79 -14.27 -4.85
C THR A 164 1.78 -13.64 -5.83
N GLY A 165 1.20 -14.44 -6.72
CA GLY A 165 0.18 -13.95 -7.65
C GLY A 165 -1.09 -13.44 -6.95
N SER A 166 -1.48 -14.06 -5.83
CA SER A 166 -2.59 -13.57 -5.00
C SER A 166 -2.25 -12.27 -4.29
N GLU A 167 -1.04 -12.14 -3.75
CA GLU A 167 -0.55 -10.90 -3.13
C GLU A 167 -0.47 -9.75 -4.14
N ASP A 168 0.01 -10.02 -5.36
CA ASP A 168 0.04 -9.04 -6.45
C ASP A 168 -1.36 -8.58 -6.85
N LEU A 169 -2.33 -9.50 -6.90
CA LEU A 169 -3.73 -9.16 -7.19
C LEU A 169 -4.36 -8.35 -6.06
N GLU A 170 -4.04 -8.68 -4.81
CA GLU A 170 -4.50 -7.95 -3.64
C GLU A 170 -3.94 -6.52 -3.63
N ASN A 171 -2.64 -6.37 -3.90
CA ASN A 171 -2.00 -5.07 -4.03
C ASN A 171 -2.62 -4.24 -5.15
N LYS A 172 -2.85 -4.83 -6.33
CA LYS A 172 -3.56 -4.15 -7.43
C LYS A 172 -4.98 -3.76 -7.07
N ARG A 173 -5.70 -4.60 -6.31
CA ARG A 173 -7.06 -4.25 -5.84
C ARG A 173 -6.99 -3.04 -4.92
N ASN A 174 -6.08 -3.04 -3.95
CA ASN A 174 -5.91 -1.93 -3.01
C ASN A 174 -5.52 -0.63 -3.73
N GLU A 175 -4.61 -0.70 -4.72
CA GLU A 175 -4.24 0.45 -5.55
C GLU A 175 -5.44 1.03 -6.32
N ILE A 176 -6.28 0.16 -6.90
CA ILE A 176 -7.49 0.57 -7.62
C ILE A 176 -8.52 1.16 -6.64
N GLU A 177 -8.68 0.60 -5.45
CA GLU A 177 -9.58 1.14 -4.42
C GLU A 177 -9.14 2.54 -3.98
N ASP A 178 -7.84 2.74 -3.75
CA ASP A 178 -7.27 4.05 -3.44
C ASP A 178 -7.49 5.06 -4.58
N ASP A 179 -7.32 4.64 -5.83
CA ASP A 179 -7.59 5.48 -7.01
C ASP A 179 -9.07 5.84 -7.14
N ILE A 180 -9.97 4.89 -6.89
CA ILE A 180 -11.41 5.15 -6.88
C ILE A 180 -11.75 6.19 -5.83
N ASP A 181 -11.20 6.09 -4.63
CA ASP A 181 -11.47 7.03 -3.55
C ASP A 181 -10.87 8.42 -3.83
N ARG A 182 -9.67 8.49 -4.42
CA ARG A 182 -9.10 9.74 -4.94
C ARG A 182 -10.03 10.39 -5.96
N GLN A 183 -10.45 9.66 -6.99
CA GLN A 183 -11.33 10.17 -8.04
C GLN A 183 -12.70 10.59 -7.51
N ARG A 184 -13.27 9.85 -6.55
CA ARG A 184 -14.52 10.22 -5.89
C ARG A 184 -14.39 11.55 -5.14
N SER A 185 -13.27 11.76 -4.46
CA SER A 185 -12.98 13.02 -3.76
C SER A 185 -12.87 14.20 -4.74
N GLU A 186 -12.14 14.03 -5.85
CA GLU A 186 -12.06 15.06 -6.89
C GLU A 186 -13.42 15.37 -7.53
N LEU A 187 -14.21 14.33 -7.83
CA LEU A 187 -15.55 14.49 -8.39
C LEU A 187 -16.48 15.20 -7.40
N ALA A 188 -16.37 14.93 -6.11
CA ALA A 188 -17.11 15.65 -5.07
C ALA A 188 -16.70 17.14 -5.03
N ARG A 189 -15.39 17.45 -5.14
CA ARG A 189 -14.90 18.82 -5.22
C ARG A 189 -15.46 19.56 -6.43
N PHE A 190 -15.39 18.97 -7.62
CA PHE A 190 -15.91 19.61 -8.83
C PHE A 190 -17.43 19.80 -8.81
N LYS A 191 -18.17 18.88 -8.17
CA LYS A 191 -19.62 19.06 -7.96
C LYS A 191 -19.90 20.24 -7.04
N ALA A 192 -19.18 20.37 -5.92
CA ALA A 192 -19.35 21.47 -4.99
C ALA A 192 -19.00 22.82 -5.63
N GLU A 193 -17.91 22.88 -6.40
CA GLU A 193 -17.52 24.08 -7.17
C GLU A 193 -18.60 24.47 -8.19
N ARG A 194 -19.14 23.48 -8.92
CA ARG A 194 -20.23 23.71 -9.87
C ARG A 194 -21.52 24.21 -9.19
N GLU A 195 -21.87 23.66 -8.02
CA GLU A 195 -23.02 24.13 -7.25
C GLU A 195 -22.86 25.57 -6.76
N LEU A 196 -21.63 25.98 -6.42
CA LEU A 196 -21.31 27.36 -6.04
C LEU A 196 -21.41 28.32 -7.24
N ASP A 197 -20.99 27.89 -8.43
CA ASP A 197 -20.98 28.72 -9.64
C ASP A 197 -22.33 28.78 -10.36
N GLU A 198 -23.18 27.75 -10.21
CA GLU A 198 -24.52 27.66 -10.81
C GLU A 198 -25.37 28.93 -10.66
N PRO A 199 -25.51 29.55 -9.46
CA PRO A 199 -26.28 30.80 -9.33
C PRO A 199 -25.66 31.97 -10.09
N LYS A 200 -24.33 32.07 -10.12
CA LYS A 200 -23.62 33.13 -10.85
C LYS A 200 -23.79 32.97 -12.35
N VAL A 201 -23.71 31.75 -12.86
CA VAL A 201 -23.98 31.43 -14.27
C VAL A 201 -25.42 31.78 -14.64
N LYS A 202 -26.41 31.43 -13.81
CA LYS A 202 -27.81 31.79 -14.04
C LYS A 202 -28.05 33.30 -14.06
N GLU A 203 -27.43 34.04 -13.14
CA GLU A 203 -27.57 35.49 -13.12
C GLU A 203 -26.91 36.13 -14.35
N LEU A 204 -25.73 35.67 -14.75
CA LEU A 204 -25.08 36.13 -15.98
C LEU A 204 -25.91 35.81 -17.23
N GLN A 205 -26.53 34.63 -17.31
CA GLN A 205 -27.45 34.29 -18.39
C GLN A 205 -28.67 35.21 -18.42
N ARG A 206 -29.25 35.53 -17.25
CA ARG A 206 -30.37 36.47 -17.13
C ARG A 206 -29.99 37.87 -17.59
N ILE A 207 -28.85 38.38 -17.15
CA ILE A 207 -28.32 39.68 -17.56
C ILE A 207 -28.08 39.72 -19.07
N ASN A 208 -27.48 38.67 -19.62
CA ASN A 208 -27.18 38.61 -21.06
C ASN A 208 -28.47 38.57 -21.90
N ALA A 209 -29.48 37.82 -21.46
CA ALA A 209 -30.81 37.84 -22.09
C ALA A 209 -31.43 39.25 -22.04
N GLN A 210 -31.35 39.93 -20.89
CA GLN A 210 -31.89 41.28 -20.74
C GLN A 210 -31.18 42.31 -21.63
N ILE A 211 -29.83 42.26 -21.69
CA ILE A 211 -29.05 43.11 -22.60
C ILE A 211 -29.42 42.84 -24.06
N THR A 212 -29.65 41.57 -24.42
CA THR A 212 -30.07 41.20 -25.77
C THR A 212 -31.43 41.80 -26.13
N ASP A 213 -32.38 41.74 -25.20
CA ASP A 213 -33.71 42.33 -25.37
C ASP A 213 -33.63 43.87 -25.49
N ASP A 214 -32.84 44.52 -24.64
CA ASP A 214 -32.62 45.98 -24.70
C ASP A 214 -31.96 46.40 -26.02
N LEU A 215 -31.02 45.60 -26.53
CA LEU A 215 -30.36 45.86 -27.80
C LEU A 215 -31.33 45.70 -28.98
N LEU A 216 -32.22 44.71 -28.93
CA LEU A 216 -33.29 44.55 -29.92
C LEU A 216 -34.28 45.73 -29.87
N ALA A 217 -34.68 46.18 -28.68
CA ALA A 217 -35.56 47.34 -28.51
C ALA A 217 -34.91 48.62 -29.05
N ALA A 218 -33.65 48.88 -28.69
CA ALA A 218 -32.89 50.03 -29.18
C ALA A 218 -32.74 50.02 -30.70
N ARG A 219 -32.50 48.84 -31.30
CA ARG A 219 -32.45 48.69 -32.77
C ARG A 219 -33.79 49.01 -33.43
N ASN A 220 -34.91 48.57 -32.84
CA ASN A 220 -36.24 48.88 -33.36
C ASN A 220 -36.53 50.39 -33.29
N GLN A 221 -36.21 51.02 -32.15
CA GLN A 221 -36.39 52.46 -31.99
C GLN A 221 -35.48 53.28 -32.92
N GLN A 222 -34.24 52.82 -33.15
CA GLN A 222 -33.35 53.41 -34.14
C GLN A 222 -33.98 53.34 -35.54
N LYS A 223 -34.57 52.20 -35.91
CA LYS A 223 -35.24 52.02 -37.20
C LYS A 223 -36.42 52.99 -37.35
N GLU A 224 -37.29 53.08 -36.35
CA GLU A 224 -38.43 54.02 -36.36
C GLU A 224 -37.95 55.48 -36.49
N THR A 225 -36.92 55.87 -35.73
CA THR A 225 -36.35 57.23 -35.79
C THR A 225 -35.77 57.54 -37.18
N ILE A 226 -35.15 56.56 -37.85
CA ILE A 226 -34.65 56.72 -39.22
C ILE A 226 -35.80 56.94 -40.20
N GLU A 227 -36.88 56.16 -40.08
CA GLU A 227 -38.08 56.31 -40.91
C GLU A 227 -38.72 57.70 -40.71
N GLU A 228 -38.86 58.17 -39.46
CA GLU A 228 -39.35 59.52 -39.16
C GLU A 228 -38.45 60.62 -39.73
N LEU A 229 -37.13 60.43 -39.68
CA LEU A 229 -36.16 61.38 -40.21
C LEU A 229 -36.22 61.46 -41.74
N GLU A 230 -36.45 60.33 -42.43
CA GLU A 230 -36.69 60.32 -43.87
C GLU A 230 -37.97 61.06 -44.24
N ASP A 231 -39.05 60.87 -43.49
CA ASP A 231 -40.32 61.56 -43.74
C ASP A 231 -40.24 63.06 -43.44
N LEU A 232 -39.53 63.47 -42.39
CA LEU A 232 -39.24 64.87 -42.11
C LEU A 232 -38.39 65.50 -43.22
N LYS A 233 -37.40 64.79 -43.78
CA LYS A 233 -36.62 65.25 -44.93
C LYS A 233 -37.52 65.47 -46.16
N LYS A 234 -38.35 64.49 -46.52
CA LYS A 234 -39.32 64.64 -47.64
C LYS A 234 -40.24 65.84 -47.42
N ARG A 235 -40.72 66.04 -46.19
CA ARG A 235 -41.60 67.16 -45.84
C ARG A 235 -40.88 68.50 -45.93
N LYS A 236 -39.62 68.58 -45.46
CA LYS A 236 -38.76 69.75 -45.62
C LYS A 236 -38.56 70.08 -47.09
N ASP A 237 -38.23 69.11 -47.92
CA ASP A 237 -38.01 69.32 -49.36
C ASP A 237 -39.28 69.81 -50.05
N THR A 238 -40.43 69.23 -49.69
CA THR A 238 -41.75 69.68 -50.19
C THR A 238 -42.04 71.13 -49.77
N LEU A 239 -41.75 71.49 -48.52
CA LEU A 239 -41.91 72.87 -48.03
C LEU A 239 -40.93 73.83 -48.73
N ALA A 240 -39.71 73.40 -49.01
CA ALA A 240 -38.71 74.20 -49.71
C ALA A 240 -39.15 74.49 -51.16
N ILE A 241 -39.72 73.50 -51.86
CA ILE A 241 -40.32 73.68 -53.19
C ILE A 241 -41.45 74.71 -53.12
N LYS A 242 -42.41 74.53 -52.19
CA LYS A 242 -43.52 75.48 -52.01
C LYS A 242 -43.04 76.88 -51.66
N HIS A 243 -42.00 77.00 -50.84
CA HIS A 243 -41.40 78.29 -50.49
C HIS A 243 -40.78 78.95 -51.73
N ALA A 244 -40.09 78.20 -52.59
CA ALA A 244 -39.56 78.71 -53.84
C ALA A 244 -40.67 79.16 -54.80
N GLU A 245 -41.75 78.39 -54.93
CA GLU A 245 -42.93 78.76 -55.72
C GLU A 245 -43.57 80.07 -55.22
N LEU A 246 -43.81 80.18 -53.91
CA LEU A 246 -44.36 81.39 -53.30
C LEU A 246 -43.41 82.59 -53.45
N ALA A 247 -42.10 82.38 -53.35
CA ALA A 247 -41.12 83.43 -53.57
C ALA A 247 -41.13 83.92 -55.03
N GLN A 248 -41.31 83.01 -56.00
CA GLN A 248 -41.46 83.36 -57.40
C GLN A 248 -42.77 84.10 -57.66
N GLU A 249 -43.89 83.65 -57.09
CA GLU A 249 -45.18 84.34 -57.19
C GLU A 249 -45.10 85.75 -56.60
N LYS A 250 -44.49 85.87 -55.41
CA LYS A 250 -44.20 87.16 -54.78
C LYS A 250 -43.40 88.05 -55.73
N PHE A 251 -42.32 87.55 -56.34
CA PHE A 251 -41.51 88.32 -57.29
C PHE A 251 -42.33 88.79 -58.51
N GLN A 252 -43.17 87.94 -59.08
CA GLN A 252 -44.06 88.32 -60.19
C GLN A 252 -45.08 89.39 -59.79
N ILE A 253 -45.61 89.32 -58.56
CA ILE A 253 -46.49 90.36 -58.01
C ILE A 253 -45.71 91.66 -57.84
N TYR A 254 -44.47 91.61 -57.31
CA TYR A 254 -43.60 92.79 -57.22
C TYR A 254 -43.33 93.39 -58.60
N GLU A 255 -43.00 92.61 -59.63
CA GLU A 255 -42.84 93.14 -61.00
C GLU A 255 -44.11 93.79 -61.54
N LYS A 256 -45.29 93.21 -61.24
CA LYS A 256 -46.58 93.84 -61.58
C LYS A 256 -46.79 95.14 -60.83
N ILE A 257 -46.43 95.20 -59.54
CA ILE A 257 -46.47 96.43 -58.74
C ILE A 257 -45.53 97.47 -59.37
N THR A 258 -44.27 97.14 -59.66
CA THR A 258 -43.30 98.05 -60.28
C THR A 258 -43.76 98.52 -61.67
N TYR A 259 -44.39 97.63 -62.44
CA TYR A 259 -45.00 97.96 -63.74
C TYR A 259 -46.19 98.92 -63.60
N LEU A 260 -47.03 98.73 -62.58
CA LEU A 260 -48.15 99.62 -62.26
C LEU A 260 -47.68 100.95 -61.68
N GLU A 261 -46.62 100.95 -60.86
CA GLU A 261 -45.95 102.13 -60.32
C GLU A 261 -45.30 102.98 -61.42
N ALA A 262 -44.74 102.35 -62.47
CA ALA A 262 -44.20 103.05 -63.64
C ALA A 262 -45.28 103.75 -64.51
N ARG A 263 -46.57 103.40 -64.34
CA ARG A 263 -47.70 103.94 -65.13
C ARG A 263 -48.56 104.95 -64.38
N VAL A 264 -48.24 105.23 -63.13
CA VAL A 264 -48.90 106.25 -62.32
C VAL A 264 -47.89 107.33 -62.00
N VAL A 265 -47.77 108.35 -62.87
CA VAL A 265 -47.06 109.58 -62.52
C VAL A 265 -48.07 110.71 -62.42
N SER A 266 -48.20 111.28 -61.22
CA SER A 266 -48.04 112.72 -60.95
C SER A 266 -48.66 113.11 -59.61
N SER A 267 -47.83 113.23 -58.57
CA SER A 267 -48.07 114.21 -57.49
C SER A 267 -46.79 114.42 -56.65
N PRO A 268 -45.94 115.42 -57.00
CA PRO A 268 -44.65 115.68 -56.35
C PRO A 268 -44.74 116.50 -55.04
N SER A 269 -45.79 116.34 -54.25
CA SER A 269 -46.01 117.17 -53.05
C SER A 269 -46.24 116.40 -51.75
N LYS A 270 -46.39 115.07 -51.78
CA LYS A 270 -46.40 114.21 -50.57
C LYS A 270 -45.10 113.46 -50.32
N MET A 271 -44.24 113.31 -51.33
CA MET A 271 -42.99 112.55 -51.26
C MET A 271 -41.90 113.24 -50.43
N LYS A 272 -41.95 114.58 -50.29
CA LYS A 272 -40.97 115.35 -49.50
C LYS A 272 -41.09 115.16 -47.98
N ASN A 273 -42.25 114.71 -47.50
CA ASN A 273 -42.47 114.40 -46.08
C ASN A 273 -42.22 112.90 -45.80
N SER A 274 -42.65 111.99 -46.68
CA SER A 274 -42.32 110.56 -46.53
C SER A 274 -40.84 110.24 -46.72
N VAL A 275 -40.09 110.98 -47.55
CA VAL A 275 -38.62 110.81 -47.64
C VAL A 275 -37.94 111.25 -46.34
N ARG A 276 -38.52 112.21 -45.61
CA ARG A 276 -37.98 112.67 -44.32
C ARG A 276 -38.34 111.69 -43.19
N GLU A 277 -39.56 111.16 -43.17
CA GLU A 277 -39.97 110.08 -42.24
C GLU A 277 -39.26 108.75 -42.54
N LEU A 278 -39.05 108.40 -43.81
CA LEU A 278 -38.25 107.24 -44.21
C LEU A 278 -36.77 107.43 -43.91
N SER A 279 -36.23 108.65 -43.97
CA SER A 279 -34.86 108.93 -43.53
C SER A 279 -34.73 108.79 -42.00
N GLU A 280 -35.69 109.30 -41.22
CA GLU A 280 -35.71 109.13 -39.77
C GLU A 280 -35.96 107.66 -39.35
N GLN A 281 -36.77 106.92 -40.11
CA GLN A 281 -36.99 105.49 -39.89
C GLN A 281 -35.78 104.66 -40.32
N LEU A 282 -35.11 105.03 -41.42
CA LEU A 282 -33.87 104.42 -41.88
C LEU A 282 -32.75 104.65 -40.86
N ASP A 283 -32.64 105.85 -40.29
CA ASP A 283 -31.65 106.12 -39.23
C ASP A 283 -31.93 105.27 -37.97
N LYS A 284 -33.20 105.13 -37.56
CA LYS A 284 -33.59 104.24 -36.46
C LYS A 284 -33.33 102.77 -36.76
N ASP A 285 -33.66 102.31 -37.96
CA ASP A 285 -33.45 100.94 -38.39
C ASP A 285 -31.95 100.65 -38.53
N THR A 286 -31.15 101.63 -38.96
CA THR A 286 -29.68 101.53 -39.04
C THR A 286 -29.06 101.43 -37.65
N VAL A 287 -29.56 102.18 -36.66
CA VAL A 287 -29.14 102.04 -35.26
C VAL A 287 -29.56 100.67 -34.70
N SER A 288 -30.79 100.21 -34.95
CA SER A 288 -31.23 98.87 -34.51
C SER A 288 -30.45 97.74 -35.19
N LEU A 289 -30.06 97.93 -36.46
CA LEU A 289 -29.24 97.02 -37.22
C LEU A 289 -27.82 96.98 -36.66
N GLN A 290 -27.24 98.13 -36.29
CA GLN A 290 -25.94 98.16 -35.62
C GLN A 290 -25.98 97.51 -34.24
N GLU A 291 -27.05 97.68 -33.47
CA GLU A 291 -27.22 96.99 -32.18
C GLU A 291 -27.39 95.48 -32.34
N THR A 292 -28.16 95.02 -33.34
CA THR A 292 -28.33 93.59 -33.63
C THR A 292 -27.05 92.98 -34.19
N LEU A 293 -26.30 93.68 -35.03
CA LEU A 293 -24.98 93.25 -35.50
C LEU A 293 -23.98 93.13 -34.35
N LYS A 294 -23.97 94.08 -33.41
CA LYS A 294 -23.16 93.97 -32.18
C LYS A 294 -23.53 92.75 -31.35
N LYS A 295 -24.83 92.47 -31.18
CA LYS A 295 -25.31 91.26 -30.49
C LYS A 295 -24.91 89.98 -31.23
N VAL A 296 -24.93 89.97 -32.56
CA VAL A 296 -24.47 88.83 -33.36
C VAL A 296 -22.96 88.61 -33.18
N GLU A 297 -22.14 89.67 -33.20
CA GLU A 297 -20.71 89.55 -32.91
C GLU A 297 -20.44 89.05 -31.48
N GLU A 298 -21.21 89.53 -30.51
CA GLU A 298 -21.12 89.10 -29.11
C GLU A 298 -21.51 87.63 -28.94
N PHE A 299 -22.61 87.19 -29.57
CA PHE A 299 -22.99 85.78 -29.59
C PHE A 299 -21.97 84.91 -30.32
N LYS A 300 -21.34 85.41 -31.38
CA LYS A 300 -20.29 84.69 -32.10
C LYS A 300 -19.05 84.47 -31.24
N ARG A 301 -18.63 85.50 -30.49
CA ARG A 301 -17.57 85.37 -29.47
C ARG A 301 -17.96 84.38 -28.37
N ASN A 302 -19.19 84.43 -27.89
CA ASN A 302 -19.68 83.48 -26.88
C ASN A 302 -19.69 82.03 -27.41
N LEU A 303 -20.03 81.84 -28.69
CA LEU A 303 -19.98 80.54 -29.35
C LEU A 303 -18.54 80.02 -29.49
N GLU A 304 -17.59 80.87 -29.87
CA GLU A 304 -16.16 80.52 -29.90
C GLU A 304 -15.63 80.15 -28.49
N THR A 305 -16.07 80.86 -27.45
CA THR A 305 -15.72 80.49 -26.06
C THR A 305 -16.39 79.18 -25.60
N LEU A 306 -17.58 78.87 -26.07
CA LEU A 306 -18.24 77.59 -25.76
C LEU A 306 -17.61 76.42 -26.50
N ASP A 307 -17.17 76.64 -27.74
CA ASP A 307 -16.49 75.62 -28.54
C ASP A 307 -15.12 75.27 -27.95
N THR A 308 -14.36 76.28 -27.51
CA THR A 308 -13.11 76.06 -26.76
C THR A 308 -13.37 75.33 -25.44
N LEU A 309 -14.39 75.71 -24.67
CA LEU A 309 -14.75 75.01 -23.43
C LEU A 309 -15.19 73.55 -23.69
N SER A 310 -15.89 73.28 -24.79
CA SER A 310 -16.30 71.94 -25.19
C SER A 310 -15.09 71.05 -25.51
N ASN A 311 -14.12 71.59 -26.26
CA ASN A 311 -12.87 70.89 -26.57
C ASN A 311 -12.04 70.63 -25.29
N ASP A 312 -12.01 71.59 -24.36
CA ASP A 312 -11.36 71.44 -23.05
C ASP A 312 -12.06 70.37 -22.19
N LEU A 313 -13.40 70.28 -22.27
CA LEU A 313 -14.17 69.25 -21.56
C LEU A 313 -13.90 67.84 -22.14
N GLU A 314 -13.82 67.73 -23.47
CA GLU A 314 -13.54 66.47 -24.16
C GLU A 314 -12.12 65.96 -23.85
N THR A 315 -11.12 66.85 -23.86
CA THR A 315 -9.75 66.51 -23.43
C THR A 315 -9.69 66.10 -21.96
N CYS A 316 -10.44 66.77 -21.07
CA CYS A 316 -10.53 66.38 -19.66
C CYS A 316 -11.20 65.01 -19.47
N MET A 317 -12.25 64.71 -20.24
CA MET A 317 -12.90 63.39 -20.24
C MET A 317 -11.95 62.28 -20.69
N ASN A 318 -11.17 62.52 -21.75
CA ASN A 318 -10.18 61.55 -22.23
C ASN A 318 -9.08 61.31 -21.18
N ALA A 319 -8.57 62.36 -20.55
CA ALA A 319 -7.60 62.23 -19.46
C ALA A 319 -8.18 61.46 -18.25
N MET A 320 -9.45 61.70 -17.88
CA MET A 320 -10.12 60.92 -16.83
C MET A 320 -10.29 59.45 -17.21
N HIS A 321 -10.55 59.16 -18.48
CA HIS A 321 -10.66 57.78 -18.96
C HIS A 321 -9.31 57.04 -18.87
N GLU A 322 -8.21 57.68 -19.28
CA GLU A 322 -6.86 57.13 -19.15
C GLU A 322 -6.48 56.88 -17.69
N VAL A 323 -6.76 57.82 -16.79
CA VAL A 323 -6.50 57.65 -15.35
C VAL A 323 -7.30 56.47 -14.79
N ASN A 324 -8.57 56.30 -15.19
CA ASN A 324 -9.38 55.16 -14.76
C ASN A 324 -8.82 53.82 -15.25
N LEU A 325 -8.36 53.74 -16.50
CA LEU A 325 -7.71 52.54 -17.02
C LEU A 325 -6.45 52.20 -16.22
N GLU A 326 -5.64 53.19 -15.88
CA GLU A 326 -4.41 52.98 -15.12
C GLU A 326 -4.69 52.59 -13.65
N ILE A 327 -5.77 53.11 -13.05
CA ILE A 327 -6.26 52.66 -11.72
C ILE A 327 -6.69 51.19 -11.75
N VAL A 328 -7.38 50.75 -12.81
CA VAL A 328 -7.80 49.34 -12.94
C VAL A 328 -6.58 48.43 -13.08
N LYS A 329 -5.63 48.78 -13.96
CA LYS A 329 -4.36 48.02 -14.10
C LYS A 329 -3.58 47.98 -12.79
N GLY A 330 -3.46 49.11 -12.09
CA GLY A 330 -2.74 49.17 -10.82
C GLY A 330 -3.38 48.29 -9.74
N LYS A 331 -4.72 48.16 -9.72
CA LYS A 331 -5.42 47.23 -8.84
C LYS A 331 -5.13 45.77 -9.19
N GLU A 332 -5.11 45.42 -10.47
CA GLU A 332 -4.75 44.08 -10.93
C GLU A 332 -3.30 43.72 -10.58
N GLU A 333 -2.36 44.64 -10.75
CA GLU A 333 -0.95 44.44 -10.37
C GLU A 333 -0.77 44.24 -8.87
N VAL A 334 -1.46 45.03 -8.04
CA VAL A 334 -1.44 44.86 -6.58
C VAL A 334 -2.01 43.51 -6.16
N GLN A 335 -3.10 43.08 -6.80
CA GLN A 335 -3.69 41.75 -6.54
C GLN A 335 -2.73 40.63 -6.96
N ASN A 336 -2.15 40.71 -8.16
CA ASN A 336 -1.16 39.75 -8.64
C ASN A 336 0.07 39.69 -7.74
N GLN A 337 0.53 40.83 -7.22
CA GLN A 337 1.63 40.89 -6.27
C GLN A 337 1.28 40.20 -4.94
N ALA A 338 0.07 40.42 -4.42
CA ALA A 338 -0.41 39.75 -3.21
C ALA A 338 -0.49 38.22 -3.40
N ASP A 339 -1.00 37.76 -4.55
CA ASP A 339 -1.11 36.34 -4.88
C ASP A 339 0.26 35.68 -5.04
N LEU A 340 1.21 36.35 -5.71
CA LEU A 340 2.61 35.91 -5.81
C LEU A 340 3.30 35.85 -4.45
N GLN A 341 3.02 36.81 -3.57
CA GLN A 341 3.60 36.85 -2.23
C GLN A 341 3.03 35.73 -1.34
N ALA A 342 1.73 35.44 -1.44
CA ALA A 342 1.11 34.30 -0.78
C ALA A 342 1.67 32.96 -1.28
N LEU A 343 1.87 32.82 -2.60
CA LEU A 343 2.48 31.64 -3.20
C LEU A 343 3.93 31.46 -2.73
N SER A 344 4.72 32.54 -2.70
CA SER A 344 6.09 32.52 -2.20
C SER A 344 6.18 32.10 -0.73
N GLN A 345 5.29 32.62 0.13
CA GLN A 345 5.20 32.19 1.53
C GLN A 345 4.79 30.71 1.65
N GLY A 346 3.85 30.25 0.83
CA GLY A 346 3.45 28.84 0.76
C GLY A 346 4.62 27.92 0.41
N ILE A 347 5.38 28.27 -0.63
CA ILE A 347 6.58 27.52 -1.05
C ILE A 347 7.64 27.53 0.05
N ASN A 348 7.90 28.68 0.69
CA ASN A 348 8.88 28.77 1.76
C ASN A 348 8.51 27.89 2.97
N ASN A 349 7.22 27.84 3.34
CA ASN A 349 6.73 26.97 4.42
C ASN A 349 6.88 25.49 4.06
N GLN A 350 6.56 25.11 2.82
CA GLN A 350 6.78 23.74 2.32
C GLN A 350 8.27 23.38 2.34
N LEU A 351 9.14 24.28 1.88
CA LEU A 351 10.59 24.07 1.86
C LEU A 351 11.14 23.91 3.29
N ALA A 352 10.65 24.69 4.25
CA ALA A 352 10.99 24.54 5.66
C ALA A 352 10.56 23.17 6.22
N SER A 353 9.34 22.72 5.90
CA SER A 353 8.88 21.38 6.32
C SER A 353 9.68 20.24 5.68
N LEU A 354 10.05 20.37 4.40
CA LEU A 354 10.86 19.39 3.69
C LEU A 354 12.26 19.30 4.28
N LYS A 355 12.89 20.44 4.58
CA LYS A 355 14.19 20.49 5.25
C LYS A 355 14.14 19.81 6.62
N HIS A 356 13.10 20.08 7.41
CA HIS A 356 12.97 19.42 8.71
C HIS A 356 12.79 17.91 8.57
N SER A 357 11.99 17.46 7.60
CA SER A 357 11.82 16.02 7.29
C SER A 357 13.14 15.38 6.84
N LEU A 358 13.93 16.09 6.02
CA LEU A 358 15.27 15.65 5.61
C LEU A 358 16.21 15.49 6.81
N GLU A 359 16.27 16.47 7.71
CA GLU A 359 17.12 16.40 8.91
C GLU A 359 16.73 15.22 9.82
N MET A 360 15.43 14.96 9.97
CA MET A 360 14.94 13.84 10.78
C MET A 360 15.30 12.48 10.15
N THR A 361 15.15 12.35 8.83
CA THR A 361 15.54 11.12 8.12
C THR A 361 17.05 10.91 8.10
N GLU A 362 17.86 11.96 7.98
CA GLU A 362 19.31 11.89 8.13
C GLU A 362 19.73 11.43 9.54
N TYR A 363 19.07 11.93 10.58
CA TYR A 363 19.30 11.49 11.95
C TYR A 363 18.96 10.01 12.15
N GLU A 364 17.83 9.56 11.60
CA GLU A 364 17.43 8.15 11.63
C GLU A 364 18.40 7.25 10.87
N MET A 365 18.85 7.67 9.68
CA MET A 365 19.87 6.96 8.91
C MET A 365 21.15 6.79 9.72
N LYS A 366 21.64 7.87 10.33
CA LYS A 366 22.85 7.83 11.16
C LYS A 366 22.68 6.89 12.36
N ARG A 367 21.52 6.90 13.00
CA ARG A 367 21.20 5.99 14.12
C ARG A 367 21.17 4.53 13.68
N LEU A 368 20.61 4.24 12.50
CA LEU A 368 20.58 2.89 11.93
C LEU A 368 21.98 2.42 11.51
N GLU A 369 22.78 3.30 10.92
CA GLU A 369 24.17 3.03 10.56
C GLU A 369 25.03 2.71 11.79
N ASP A 370 24.89 3.49 12.86
CA ASP A 370 25.54 3.20 14.15
C ASP A 370 25.11 1.84 14.72
N LYS A 371 23.83 1.48 14.62
CA LYS A 371 23.31 0.18 15.04
C LYS A 371 23.88 -0.96 14.18
N GLN A 372 23.95 -0.77 12.87
CA GLN A 372 24.54 -1.72 11.93
C GLN A 372 26.02 -1.95 12.24
N ASN A 373 26.78 -0.88 12.49
CA ASN A 373 28.19 -0.96 12.84
C ASN A 373 28.43 -1.71 14.15
N ARG A 374 27.59 -1.48 15.17
CA ARG A 374 27.65 -2.25 16.43
C ARG A 374 27.34 -3.74 16.22
N ASN A 375 26.32 -4.04 15.43
CA ASN A 375 25.96 -5.42 15.12
C ASN A 375 27.07 -6.12 14.33
N ARG A 376 27.67 -5.43 13.34
CA ARG A 376 28.80 -5.95 12.56
C ARG A 376 30.01 -6.24 13.45
N LYS A 377 30.34 -5.34 14.39
CA LYS A 377 31.44 -5.56 15.35
C LYS A 377 31.16 -6.76 16.25
N THR A 378 29.93 -6.88 16.75
CA THR A 378 29.51 -8.02 17.58
C THR A 378 29.59 -9.34 16.81
N LEU A 379 29.16 -9.34 15.54
CA LEU A 379 29.30 -10.51 14.67
C LEU A 379 30.77 -10.86 14.43
N MET A 380 31.64 -9.89 14.15
CA MET A 380 33.08 -10.13 14.00
C MET A 380 33.67 -10.76 15.28
N ASP A 381 33.38 -10.21 16.46
CA ASP A 381 33.86 -10.75 17.75
C ASP A 381 33.35 -12.18 18.00
N ILE A 382 32.09 -12.48 17.65
CA ILE A 382 31.51 -13.81 17.75
C ILE A 382 32.21 -14.76 16.78
N THR A 383 32.37 -14.37 15.51
CA THR A 383 33.06 -15.20 14.52
C THR A 383 34.50 -15.50 14.91
N GLU A 384 35.24 -14.52 15.46
CA GLU A 384 36.61 -14.72 15.94
C GLU A 384 36.68 -15.69 17.12
N LYS A 385 35.72 -15.61 18.05
CA LYS A 385 35.62 -16.59 19.15
C LYS A 385 35.31 -18.00 18.63
N HIS A 386 34.42 -18.12 17.65
CA HIS A 386 34.09 -19.41 17.05
C HIS A 386 35.24 -19.99 16.24
N THR A 387 35.98 -19.20 15.46
CA THR A 387 37.17 -19.68 14.75
C THR A 387 38.24 -20.13 15.72
N LYS A 388 38.57 -19.36 16.76
CA LYS A 388 39.53 -19.79 17.79
C LYS A 388 39.09 -21.08 18.49
N LYS A 389 37.79 -21.22 18.80
CA LYS A 389 37.26 -22.46 19.39
C LYS A 389 37.35 -23.64 18.43
N MET A 390 37.10 -23.42 17.15
CA MET A 390 37.22 -24.44 16.10
C MET A 390 38.67 -24.88 15.92
N GLU A 391 39.62 -23.93 15.87
CA GLU A 391 41.05 -24.22 15.79
C GLU A 391 41.55 -25.02 16.99
N ASN A 392 41.12 -24.65 18.21
CA ASN A 392 41.45 -25.41 19.42
C ASN A 392 40.88 -26.83 19.38
N LEU A 393 39.61 -26.99 19.00
CA LEU A 393 38.98 -28.32 18.86
C LEU A 393 39.64 -29.17 17.78
N GLN A 394 40.06 -28.57 16.66
CA GLN A 394 40.82 -29.26 15.62
C GLN A 394 42.20 -29.71 16.13
N SER A 395 42.89 -28.86 16.90
CA SER A 395 44.17 -29.23 17.52
C SER A 395 44.00 -30.38 18.52
N GLU A 396 43.00 -30.31 19.39
CA GLU A 396 42.66 -31.38 20.34
C GLU A 396 42.29 -32.69 19.63
N PHE A 397 41.51 -32.60 18.54
CA PHE A 397 41.16 -33.76 17.73
C PHE A 397 42.38 -34.41 17.08
N GLU A 398 43.30 -33.62 16.51
CA GLU A 398 44.50 -34.16 15.89
C GLU A 398 45.44 -34.77 16.93
N GLN A 399 45.55 -34.17 18.12
CA GLN A 399 46.27 -34.76 19.26
C GLN A 399 45.64 -36.09 19.71
N ALA A 400 44.32 -36.14 19.88
CA ALA A 400 43.61 -37.35 20.26
C ALA A 400 43.74 -38.46 19.21
N LYS A 401 43.74 -38.09 17.92
CA LYS A 401 43.97 -39.00 16.80
C LYS A 401 45.41 -39.54 16.80
N GLN A 402 46.41 -38.70 17.04
CA GLN A 402 47.81 -39.13 17.18
C GLN A 402 47.99 -40.06 18.39
N GLU A 403 47.38 -39.74 19.54
CA GLU A 403 47.39 -40.62 20.71
C GLU A 403 46.74 -41.98 20.42
N ARG A 404 45.59 -41.99 19.74
CA ARG A 404 44.89 -43.22 19.35
C ARG A 404 45.76 -44.06 18.42
N ASN A 405 46.38 -43.46 17.41
CA ASN A 405 47.28 -44.16 16.50
C ASN A 405 48.48 -44.75 17.25
N ARG A 406 49.08 -44.00 18.19
CA ARG A 406 50.17 -44.49 19.03
C ARG A 406 49.75 -45.66 19.90
N LYS A 407 48.58 -45.58 20.55
CA LYS A 407 48.02 -46.66 21.38
C LYS A 407 47.72 -47.90 20.54
N ASN A 408 47.14 -47.72 19.35
CA ASN A 408 46.88 -48.82 18.41
C ASN A 408 48.18 -49.51 17.98
N HIS A 409 49.22 -48.74 17.64
CA HIS A 409 50.51 -49.32 17.27
C HIS A 409 51.15 -50.11 18.42
N ILE A 410 51.11 -49.58 19.64
CA ILE A 410 51.60 -50.31 20.83
C ILE A 410 50.78 -51.58 21.07
N ALA A 411 49.46 -51.53 20.91
CA ALA A 411 48.59 -52.69 21.05
C ALA A 411 48.90 -53.75 19.99
N GLU A 412 49.16 -53.35 18.74
CA GLU A 412 49.55 -54.25 17.64
C GLU A 412 50.89 -54.94 17.93
N VAL A 413 51.91 -54.20 18.40
CA VAL A 413 53.19 -54.79 18.82
C VAL A 413 53.00 -55.79 19.95
N LYS A 414 52.21 -55.44 20.97
CA LYS A 414 51.92 -56.35 22.09
C LYS A 414 51.12 -57.58 21.67
N ASN A 415 50.20 -57.45 20.71
CA ASN A 415 49.47 -58.60 20.16
C ASN A 415 50.43 -59.54 19.44
N ILE A 416 51.35 -59.04 18.60
CA ILE A 416 52.37 -59.85 17.94
C ILE A 416 53.28 -60.55 18.96
N GLU A 417 53.67 -59.87 20.04
CA GLU A 417 54.44 -60.48 21.12
C GLU A 417 53.63 -61.57 21.85
N SER A 418 52.34 -61.34 22.12
CA SER A 418 51.44 -62.33 22.73
C SER A 418 51.30 -63.57 21.85
N GLU A 419 51.07 -63.38 20.54
CA GLU A 419 51.01 -64.48 19.56
C GLU A 419 52.30 -65.31 19.54
N LYS A 420 53.47 -64.66 19.62
CA LYS A 420 54.76 -65.37 19.70
C LYS A 420 54.92 -66.16 21.00
N ILE A 421 54.43 -65.63 22.12
CA ILE A 421 54.45 -66.33 23.42
C ILE A 421 53.49 -67.53 23.38
N GLU A 422 52.28 -67.34 22.86
CA GLU A 422 51.28 -68.40 22.68
C GLU A 422 51.80 -69.52 21.78
N ALA A 423 52.47 -69.19 20.67
CA ALA A 423 53.10 -70.18 19.81
C ALA A 423 54.19 -70.99 20.52
N LYS A 424 55.04 -70.33 21.32
CA LYS A 424 56.06 -71.02 22.14
C LYS A 424 55.45 -71.89 23.24
N MET A 425 54.37 -71.43 23.86
CA MET A 425 53.63 -72.21 24.85
C MET A 425 53.04 -73.47 24.21
N ALA A 426 52.41 -73.35 23.04
CA ALA A 426 51.88 -74.50 22.30
C ALA A 426 52.98 -75.51 21.91
N GLU A 427 54.14 -75.02 21.46
CA GLU A 427 55.30 -75.88 21.13
C GLU A 427 55.83 -76.62 22.38
N LEU A 428 55.91 -75.92 23.53
CA LEU A 428 56.29 -76.52 24.81
C LEU A 428 55.28 -77.55 25.31
N GLU A 429 53.98 -77.27 25.18
CA GLU A 429 52.90 -78.20 25.52
C GLU A 429 52.97 -79.45 24.64
N GLU A 430 53.16 -79.32 23.33
CA GLU A 430 53.32 -80.45 22.42
C GLU A 430 54.57 -81.29 22.76
N ALA A 431 55.70 -80.64 23.06
CA ALA A 431 56.92 -81.31 23.50
C ALA A 431 56.72 -82.06 24.83
N TYR A 432 56.01 -81.44 25.78
CA TYR A 432 55.69 -82.03 27.08
C TYR A 432 54.73 -83.22 26.94
N GLU A 433 53.68 -83.12 26.13
CA GLU A 433 52.81 -84.24 25.78
C GLU A 433 53.57 -85.39 25.12
N GLY A 434 54.48 -85.06 24.19
CA GLY A 434 55.35 -86.04 23.55
C GLY A 434 56.23 -86.77 24.56
N TYR A 435 56.80 -86.03 25.52
CA TYR A 435 57.58 -86.60 26.62
C TYR A 435 56.74 -87.47 27.55
N GLN A 436 55.54 -87.03 27.94
CA GLN A 436 54.60 -87.82 28.73
C GLN A 436 54.24 -89.13 28.02
N LYS A 437 53.89 -89.08 26.72
CA LYS A 437 53.60 -90.28 25.92
C LYS A 437 54.80 -91.23 25.89
N LYS A 438 56.03 -90.72 25.79
CA LYS A 438 57.27 -91.53 25.84
C LYS A 438 57.47 -92.18 27.22
N MET A 439 57.24 -91.44 28.30
CA MET A 439 57.33 -91.96 29.67
C MET A 439 56.28 -93.02 29.96
N ILE A 440 55.04 -92.83 29.50
CA ILE A 440 53.97 -93.84 29.59
C ILE A 440 54.39 -95.11 28.84
N ARG A 441 54.90 -94.99 27.60
CA ARG A 441 55.40 -96.15 26.85
C ARG A 441 56.55 -96.87 27.55
N GLN A 442 57.47 -96.14 28.18
CA GLN A 442 58.56 -96.74 28.95
C GLN A 442 58.05 -97.45 30.21
N LYS A 443 57.10 -96.83 30.93
CA LYS A 443 56.42 -97.45 32.06
C LYS A 443 55.72 -98.74 31.63
N ASP A 444 54.94 -98.72 30.54
CA ASP A 444 54.23 -99.88 30.02
C ASP A 444 55.20 -100.98 29.54
N ALA A 445 56.33 -100.61 28.94
CA ALA A 445 57.38 -101.55 28.55
C ALA A 445 58.03 -102.22 29.75
N ILE A 446 58.32 -101.47 30.83
CA ILE A 446 58.82 -102.01 32.09
C ILE A 446 57.75 -102.90 32.74
N GLU A 447 56.49 -102.48 32.76
CA GLU A 447 55.39 -103.30 33.30
C GLU A 447 55.25 -104.61 32.53
N THR A 448 55.38 -104.57 31.20
CA THR A 448 55.36 -105.76 30.34
C THR A 448 56.59 -106.64 30.57
N ALA A 449 57.78 -106.05 30.72
CA ALA A 449 59.02 -106.78 31.03
C ALA A 449 58.98 -107.43 32.41
N VAL A 450 58.41 -106.76 33.42
CA VAL A 450 58.18 -107.30 34.76
C VAL A 450 57.15 -108.43 34.70
N ARG A 451 56.03 -108.26 33.98
CA ARG A 451 55.04 -109.33 33.76
C ARG A 451 55.63 -110.54 33.03
N LEU A 452 56.50 -110.33 32.04
CA LEU A 452 57.24 -111.38 31.33
C LEU A 452 58.28 -112.05 32.23
N TYR A 453 59.01 -111.29 33.05
CA TYR A 453 59.95 -111.84 34.03
C TYR A 453 59.22 -112.69 35.07
N ILE A 454 58.08 -112.21 35.59
CA ILE A 454 57.23 -112.98 36.50
C ILE A 454 56.71 -114.24 35.78
N SER A 455 56.17 -114.15 34.57
CA SER A 455 55.63 -115.32 33.86
C SER A 455 56.70 -116.35 33.48
N THR A 456 57.92 -115.90 33.13
CA THR A 456 59.07 -116.78 32.85
C THR A 456 59.66 -117.37 34.11
N LEU A 457 59.66 -116.66 35.26
CA LEU A 457 59.97 -117.27 36.56
C LEU A 457 58.95 -118.33 36.93
N THR A 458 57.65 -118.04 36.80
CA THR A 458 56.57 -118.97 37.11
C THR A 458 56.64 -120.23 36.22
N ASN A 459 57.01 -120.08 34.94
CA ASN A 459 57.18 -121.21 34.02
C ASN A 459 58.50 -121.98 34.22
N SER A 460 59.60 -121.34 34.61
CA SER A 460 60.90 -122.02 34.80
C SER A 460 61.03 -122.72 36.16
N LEU A 461 60.24 -122.34 37.16
CA LEU A 461 60.28 -122.91 38.51
C LEU A 461 59.25 -124.04 38.77
N GLN A 462 58.45 -124.48 37.78
CA GLN A 462 57.36 -125.47 37.99
C GLN A 462 56.56 -125.19 39.28
N LEU A 463 56.28 -123.93 39.57
CA LEU A 463 55.39 -123.58 40.67
C LEU A 463 53.97 -123.68 40.13
N GLU A 464 53.23 -124.65 40.65
CA GLU A 464 51.81 -124.86 40.37
C GLU A 464 51.04 -123.54 40.40
N ARG A 465 50.08 -123.44 39.48
CA ARG A 465 49.08 -122.37 39.45
C ARG A 465 48.48 -122.16 40.84
N PHE A 466 48.75 -121.02 41.45
CA PHE A 466 47.84 -120.46 42.44
C PHE A 466 46.86 -119.52 41.72
N GLN A 467 45.60 -119.92 41.70
CA GLN A 467 44.48 -119.05 41.36
C GLN A 467 44.38 -117.90 42.35
N ALA A 468 44.09 -116.71 41.82
CA ALA A 468 43.11 -115.78 42.35
C ALA A 468 42.39 -115.13 41.18
#